data_AF-A0A7G4RJV9-F1
#
_entry.id   AF-A0A7G4RJV9-F1
#
_cell.length_a   1.000
_cell.length_b   1.000
_cell.length_c   1.000
_cell.angle_alpha   90.00
_cell.angle_beta   90.00
_cell.angle_gamma   90.00
#
_symmetry.space_group_name_H-M   'P 1'
#
loop_
_entity.id
_entity.type
_entity.pdbx_description
1 polymer ?
#
loop_
_entity_poly.entity_id
_entity_poly.type
_entity_poly.pdbx_seq_one_letter_code
_entity_poly.pdbx_strand_id
1 'polypeptide(L)'
;MTTASRLALDGKDQHVEWLRQLGASVDCIARGYAMAKNKNIYVEDYLNEHQVSIDAIAEGYALAGVILKVNEYQYIYKASIDAIARAYATSKNYEKTEYYRKTLGASVHAIAAGYALAGEDSQVELYRKEYSASVHEIAGGYALAGNDDKVEIFRSEYKANVDIIAKNYALAGNDEKVEVYRTKHGAKVNAIAQGYAQAGNHKKAEEYRTKHGASVDAIAQGYAQGGYHKHVEEYQTKHSASFNAIAQGYAFVGNHKKVETYKSTHKASPSVIVQGYALAGNHEKVKEYFNNHLVSVTDVAKCYVLAGNDKQVEVYRNLGADSNVIAQYYARTNNHKMVEHFRTKLNAGVNMIAQGYVLAGNHERVEFYRTKNGAGPNEIARSYALAGNHEKVDEYRVTHQAKADVIIVGYILAGNHGKVEEYRVKHGASIEKIIQEYASLGNKKKVREYDISALLTGYLEDRKKVVDSKGNTKEYFHNFFTPFQKSFKQKREAVDAVREALKGKHVDLTPHIPTLENGNLGKELSAFIKAGKADCLLGQEVRTIRSFVSALQQKNQPHPTVP
;
A
#
# COMPACT_ATOMS: atom_id res chain seq x y z
N MET A 1 8.01 -12.75 26.23
CA MET A 1 8.78 -11.81 27.07
C MET A 1 10.24 -11.94 26.71
N THR A 2 10.95 -10.84 26.43
CA THR A 2 12.39 -10.88 26.05
C THR A 2 13.30 -11.02 27.27
N THR A 3 14.56 -11.40 27.07
CA THR A 3 15.57 -11.48 28.16
C THR A 3 15.71 -10.15 28.90
N ALA A 4 15.79 -9.04 28.18
CA ALA A 4 15.90 -7.71 28.78
C ALA A 4 14.66 -7.34 29.61
N SER A 5 13.45 -7.65 29.11
CA SER A 5 12.19 -7.44 29.84
C SER A 5 12.13 -8.27 31.12
N ARG A 6 12.58 -9.53 31.08
CA ARG A 6 12.66 -10.39 32.27
C ARG A 6 13.64 -9.84 33.30
N LEU A 7 14.82 -9.39 32.87
CA LEU A 7 15.80 -8.77 33.78
C LEU A 7 15.27 -7.48 34.41
N ALA A 8 14.51 -6.68 33.66
CA ALA A 8 13.84 -5.49 34.19
C ALA A 8 12.77 -5.85 35.22
N LEU A 9 11.97 -6.88 34.97
CA LEU A 9 11.00 -7.42 35.92
C LEU A 9 11.68 -7.92 37.21
N ASP A 10 12.84 -8.56 37.08
CA ASP A 10 13.64 -9.07 38.20
C ASP A 10 14.47 -7.98 38.91
N GLY A 11 14.41 -6.73 38.47
CA GLY A 11 15.14 -5.59 39.04
C GLY A 11 16.67 -5.67 38.86
N LYS A 12 17.15 -6.31 37.78
CA LYS A 12 18.58 -6.43 37.45
C LYS A 12 19.07 -5.24 36.62
N ASP A 13 18.89 -4.04 37.16
CA ASP A 13 18.97 -2.76 36.42
C ASP A 13 20.29 -2.59 35.63
N GLN A 14 21.44 -2.96 36.22
CA GLN A 14 22.74 -2.89 35.52
C GLN A 14 22.82 -3.79 34.27
N HIS A 15 22.25 -4.99 34.34
CA HIS A 15 22.23 -5.91 33.20
C HIS A 15 21.24 -5.43 32.12
N VAL A 16 20.15 -4.79 32.53
CA VAL A 16 19.19 -4.17 31.63
C VAL A 16 19.84 -3.05 30.83
N GLU A 17 20.58 -2.14 31.49
CA GLU A 17 21.30 -1.06 30.80
C GLU A 17 22.36 -1.58 29.84
N TRP A 18 23.10 -2.63 30.24
CA TRP A 18 24.04 -3.28 29.35
C TRP A 18 23.36 -3.84 28.10
N LEU A 19 22.23 -4.54 28.25
CA LEU A 19 21.46 -5.05 27.10
C LEU A 19 20.86 -3.92 26.24
N ARG A 20 20.42 -2.81 26.85
CA ARG A 20 19.94 -1.63 26.11
C ARG A 20 21.03 -1.05 25.23
N GLN A 21 22.26 -0.91 25.75
CA GLN A 21 23.41 -0.43 24.97
C GLN A 21 23.76 -1.36 23.80
N LEU A 22 23.52 -2.67 23.97
CA LEU A 22 23.63 -3.66 22.90
C LEU A 22 22.46 -3.64 21.89
N GLY A 23 21.47 -2.77 22.08
CA GLY A 23 20.35 -2.57 21.15
C GLY A 23 19.07 -3.32 21.52
N ALA A 24 18.93 -3.78 22.77
CA ALA A 24 17.66 -4.33 23.24
C ALA A 24 16.52 -3.30 23.14
N SER A 25 15.32 -3.78 22.89
CA SER A 25 14.11 -2.95 22.78
C SER A 25 13.84 -2.19 24.08
N VAL A 26 13.79 -0.86 24.00
CA VAL A 26 13.44 0.01 25.12
C VAL A 26 11.99 -0.17 25.57
N ASP A 27 11.10 -0.51 24.63
CA ASP A 27 9.69 -0.78 24.90
C ASP A 27 9.51 -2.07 25.72
N CYS A 28 10.26 -3.12 25.38
CA CYS A 28 10.24 -4.37 26.13
C CYS A 28 10.78 -4.20 27.56
N ILE A 29 11.83 -3.39 27.71
CA ILE A 29 12.43 -3.08 29.02
C ILE A 29 11.44 -2.31 29.89
N ALA A 30 10.88 -1.22 29.36
CA ALA A 30 9.93 -0.39 30.10
C ALA A 30 8.66 -1.15 30.49
N ARG A 31 8.15 -2.02 29.60
CA ARG A 31 7.06 -2.95 29.93
C ARG A 31 7.43 -3.88 31.09
N GLY A 32 8.66 -4.39 31.12
CA GLY A 32 9.18 -5.21 32.21
C GLY A 32 9.22 -4.46 33.55
N TYR A 33 9.72 -3.22 33.55
CA TYR A 33 9.69 -2.37 34.74
C TYR A 33 8.27 -2.02 35.19
N ALA A 34 7.35 -1.74 34.27
CA ALA A 34 5.95 -1.48 34.61
C ALA A 34 5.25 -2.72 35.20
N MET A 35 5.67 -3.92 34.82
CA MET A 35 5.21 -5.16 35.46
C MET A 35 5.79 -5.33 36.88
N ALA A 36 6.97 -4.77 37.16
CA ALA A 36 7.56 -4.74 38.49
C ALA A 36 6.90 -3.63 39.33
N LYS A 37 5.90 -4.00 40.14
CA LYS A 37 4.99 -3.11 40.91
C LYS A 37 5.65 -1.94 41.69
N ASN A 38 6.95 -1.98 41.98
CA ASN A 38 7.69 -0.98 42.77
C ASN A 38 8.76 -0.21 41.98
N LYS A 39 8.74 -0.24 40.63
CA LYS A 39 9.79 0.34 39.77
C LYS A 39 9.31 1.54 38.93
N ASN A 40 8.31 2.29 39.40
CA ASN A 40 7.72 3.42 38.67
C ASN A 40 8.74 4.49 38.24
N ILE A 41 9.77 4.76 39.05
CA ILE A 41 10.82 5.74 38.72
C ILE A 41 11.52 5.36 37.41
N TYR A 42 11.90 4.09 37.24
CA TYR A 42 12.56 3.62 36.01
C TYR A 42 11.65 3.70 34.79
N VAL A 43 10.34 3.53 34.98
CA VAL A 43 9.36 3.69 33.90
C VAL A 43 9.31 5.13 33.41
N GLU A 44 9.33 6.09 34.34
CA GLU A 44 9.35 7.53 34.03
C GLU A 44 10.67 7.94 33.36
N ASP A 45 11.80 7.44 33.83
CA ASP A 45 13.12 7.67 33.21
C ASP A 45 13.13 7.18 31.75
N TYR A 46 12.69 5.93 31.52
CA TYR A 46 12.62 5.36 30.18
C TYR A 46 11.65 6.11 29.26
N LEU A 47 10.51 6.54 29.79
CA LEU A 47 9.55 7.35 29.02
C LEU A 47 10.18 8.67 28.55
N ASN A 48 10.87 9.36 29.45
CA ASN A 48 11.45 10.68 29.19
C ASN A 48 12.68 10.62 28.28
N GLU A 49 13.62 9.72 28.62
CA GLU A 49 14.95 9.65 28.00
C GLU A 49 15.00 8.78 26.75
N HIS A 50 14.15 7.75 26.68
CA HIS A 50 14.24 6.73 25.62
C HIS A 50 13.06 6.71 24.67
N GLN A 51 12.11 7.65 24.82
CA GLN A 51 10.97 7.82 23.91
C GLN A 51 10.16 6.54 23.73
N VAL A 52 9.94 5.83 24.83
CA VAL A 52 9.25 4.55 24.87
C VAL A 52 7.76 4.68 24.47
N SER A 53 7.22 3.61 23.92
CA SER A 53 5.78 3.41 23.69
C SER A 53 4.96 3.55 24.99
N ILE A 54 3.97 4.46 24.96
CA ILE A 54 2.98 4.60 26.04
C ILE A 54 2.18 3.30 26.21
N ASP A 55 1.84 2.65 25.11
CA ASP A 55 1.06 1.41 25.10
C ASP A 55 1.83 0.26 25.76
N ALA A 56 3.13 0.13 25.51
CA ALA A 56 3.98 -0.91 26.12
C ALA A 56 4.04 -0.78 27.65
N ILE A 57 4.12 0.45 28.15
CA ILE A 57 4.09 0.73 29.60
C ILE A 57 2.72 0.41 30.19
N ALA A 58 1.64 0.88 29.56
CA ALA A 58 0.27 0.64 30.01
C ALA A 58 -0.07 -0.85 30.04
N GLU A 59 0.38 -1.63 29.04
CA GLU A 59 0.29 -3.09 29.02
C GLU A 59 1.01 -3.72 30.21
N GLY A 60 2.21 -3.26 30.54
CA GLY A 60 2.98 -3.78 31.66
C GLY A 60 2.25 -3.61 32.99
N TYR A 61 1.71 -2.42 33.25
CA TYR A 61 0.90 -2.16 34.45
C TYR A 61 -0.40 -2.99 34.46
N ALA A 62 -1.06 -3.17 33.31
CA ALA A 62 -2.28 -3.97 33.20
C ALA A 62 -2.01 -5.46 33.47
N LEU A 63 -0.90 -6.00 32.97
CA LEU A 63 -0.45 -7.36 33.28
C LEU A 63 -0.18 -7.56 34.77
N ALA A 64 0.39 -6.55 35.43
CA ALA A 64 0.63 -6.56 36.87
C ALA A 64 -0.61 -6.25 37.73
N GLY A 65 -1.71 -5.79 37.13
CA GLY A 65 -2.93 -5.40 37.83
C GLY A 65 -2.85 -4.07 38.57
N VAL A 66 -1.95 -3.15 38.17
CA VAL A 66 -1.74 -1.85 38.83
C VAL A 66 -2.74 -0.80 38.27
N ILE A 67 -3.99 -0.89 38.73
CA ILE A 67 -5.13 -0.15 38.14
C ILE A 67 -4.92 1.37 38.09
N LEU A 68 -4.38 1.98 39.16
CA LEU A 68 -4.18 3.43 39.23
C LEU A 68 -3.25 3.93 38.13
N LYS A 69 -2.13 3.21 37.88
CA LYS A 69 -1.18 3.56 36.81
C LYS A 69 -1.75 3.29 35.43
N VAL A 70 -2.53 2.22 35.24
CA VAL A 70 -3.24 2.00 33.97
C VAL A 70 -4.18 3.16 33.65
N ASN A 71 -4.95 3.63 34.62
CA ASN A 71 -5.85 4.78 34.44
C ASN A 71 -5.07 6.06 34.12
N GLU A 72 -3.95 6.31 34.81
CA GLU A 72 -3.06 7.44 34.51
C GLU A 72 -2.60 7.42 33.04
N TYR A 73 -2.07 6.28 32.57
CA TYR A 73 -1.59 6.11 31.21
C TYR A 73 -2.70 6.22 30.16
N GLN A 74 -3.87 5.69 30.46
CA GLN A 74 -5.04 5.83 29.58
C GLN A 74 -5.50 7.29 29.47
N TYR A 75 -5.74 7.98 30.59
CA TYR A 75 -6.38 9.29 30.58
C TYR A 75 -5.42 10.43 30.24
N ILE A 76 -4.21 10.40 30.80
CA ILE A 76 -3.21 11.47 30.64
C ILE A 76 -2.41 11.24 29.37
N TYR A 77 -1.84 10.04 29.22
CA TYR A 77 -0.90 9.74 28.14
C TYR A 77 -1.57 9.19 26.87
N LYS A 78 -2.89 8.97 26.89
CA LYS A 78 -3.70 8.49 25.76
C LYS A 78 -3.27 7.11 25.26
N ALA A 79 -2.92 6.22 26.20
CA ALA A 79 -2.66 4.81 25.90
C ALA A 79 -3.87 4.14 25.22
N SER A 80 -3.61 3.21 24.33
CA SER A 80 -4.63 2.42 23.64
C SER A 80 -5.46 1.58 24.62
N ILE A 81 -6.78 1.72 24.54
CA ILE A 81 -7.73 0.89 25.29
C ILE A 81 -7.64 -0.59 24.88
N ASP A 82 -7.28 -0.86 23.63
CA ASP A 82 -7.19 -2.22 23.08
C ASP A 82 -5.93 -2.93 23.58
N ALA A 83 -4.81 -2.21 23.66
CA ALA A 83 -3.57 -2.73 24.24
C ALA A 83 -3.77 -3.10 25.71
N ILE A 84 -4.39 -2.21 26.49
CA ILE A 84 -4.71 -2.45 27.91
C ILE A 84 -5.68 -3.63 28.08
N ALA A 85 -6.76 -3.69 27.30
CA ALA A 85 -7.74 -4.76 27.38
C ALA A 85 -7.15 -6.13 27.03
N ARG A 86 -6.30 -6.20 26.00
CA ARG A 86 -5.53 -7.41 25.64
C ARG A 86 -4.61 -7.85 26.79
N ALA A 87 -3.94 -6.90 27.44
CA ALA A 87 -3.08 -7.19 28.58
C ALA A 87 -3.87 -7.77 29.78
N TYR A 88 -5.03 -7.20 30.12
CA TYR A 88 -5.90 -7.77 31.15
C TYR A 88 -6.44 -9.16 30.79
N ALA A 89 -6.78 -9.40 29.52
CA ALA A 89 -7.19 -10.72 29.05
C ALA A 89 -6.05 -11.73 29.18
N THR A 90 -4.83 -11.31 28.82
CA THR A 90 -3.61 -12.13 28.93
C THR A 90 -3.31 -12.49 30.39
N SER A 91 -3.53 -11.57 31.34
CA SER A 91 -3.37 -11.81 32.78
C SER A 91 -4.60 -12.43 33.45
N LYS A 92 -5.62 -12.83 32.67
CA LYS A 92 -6.87 -13.47 33.14
C LYS A 92 -7.67 -12.61 34.12
N ASN A 93 -7.56 -11.28 34.00
CA ASN A 93 -8.37 -10.34 34.78
C ASN A 93 -9.72 -10.11 34.09
N TYR A 94 -10.65 -11.04 34.28
CA TYR A 94 -11.95 -11.06 33.61
C TYR A 94 -12.79 -9.80 33.89
N GLU A 95 -12.80 -9.32 35.14
CA GLU A 95 -13.57 -8.14 35.54
C GLU A 95 -13.11 -6.89 34.77
N LYS A 96 -11.80 -6.63 34.75
CA LYS A 96 -11.26 -5.48 34.02
C LYS A 96 -11.38 -5.65 32.51
N THR A 97 -11.19 -6.86 31.99
CA THR A 97 -11.39 -7.13 30.56
C THR A 97 -12.83 -6.81 30.13
N GLU A 98 -13.83 -7.21 30.92
CA GLU A 98 -15.24 -6.91 30.68
C GLU A 98 -15.56 -5.42 30.82
N TYR A 99 -14.99 -4.73 31.81
CA TYR A 99 -15.11 -3.27 31.95
C TYR A 99 -14.60 -2.55 30.71
N TYR A 100 -13.40 -2.89 30.24
CA TYR A 100 -12.81 -2.27 29.04
C TYR A 100 -13.66 -2.54 27.79
N ARG A 101 -14.18 -3.75 27.62
CA ARG A 101 -15.08 -4.09 26.51
C ARG A 101 -16.40 -3.33 26.56
N LYS A 102 -17.12 -3.40 27.68
CA LYS A 102 -18.49 -2.86 27.80
C LYS A 102 -18.52 -1.34 27.94
N THR A 103 -17.64 -0.78 28.76
CA THR A 103 -17.68 0.63 29.13
C THR A 103 -16.80 1.48 28.23
N LEU A 104 -15.59 1.01 27.91
CA LEU A 104 -14.62 1.77 27.13
C LEU A 104 -14.65 1.41 25.63
N GLY A 105 -15.34 0.33 25.27
CA GLY A 105 -15.48 -0.10 23.88
C GLY A 105 -14.23 -0.73 23.30
N ALA A 106 -13.41 -1.37 24.14
CA ALA A 106 -12.21 -2.07 23.67
C ALA A 106 -12.57 -3.21 22.69
N SER A 107 -11.70 -3.40 21.70
CA SER A 107 -11.86 -4.38 20.64
C SER A 107 -11.96 -5.79 21.18
N VAL A 108 -13.04 -6.47 20.79
CA VAL A 108 -13.28 -7.89 21.09
C VAL A 108 -12.21 -8.78 20.43
N HIS A 109 -11.58 -8.32 19.36
CA HIS A 109 -10.50 -9.02 18.67
C HIS A 109 -9.21 -8.99 19.49
N ALA A 110 -8.84 -7.82 20.02
CA ALA A 110 -7.67 -7.66 20.87
C ALA A 110 -7.78 -8.48 22.16
N ILE A 111 -8.97 -8.49 22.76
CA ILE A 111 -9.26 -9.30 23.95
C ILE A 111 -9.15 -10.80 23.66
N ALA A 112 -9.78 -11.28 22.58
CA ALA A 112 -9.74 -12.69 22.22
C ALA A 112 -8.32 -13.17 21.91
N ALA A 113 -7.50 -12.34 21.26
CA ALA A 113 -6.07 -12.62 21.06
C ALA A 113 -5.31 -12.72 22.39
N GLY A 114 -5.63 -11.88 23.38
CA GLY A 114 -5.06 -11.95 24.73
C GLY A 114 -5.42 -13.25 25.45
N TYR A 115 -6.68 -13.69 25.39
CA TYR A 115 -7.09 -14.99 25.94
C TYR A 115 -6.43 -16.17 25.22
N ALA A 116 -6.31 -16.12 23.89
CA ALA A 116 -5.61 -17.14 23.12
C ALA A 116 -4.12 -17.23 23.51
N LEU A 117 -3.47 -16.09 23.70
CA LEU A 117 -2.09 -16.00 24.20
C LEU A 117 -1.95 -16.60 25.61
N ALA A 118 -2.98 -16.46 26.46
CA ALA A 118 -3.01 -17.03 27.81
C ALA A 118 -3.45 -18.50 27.86
N GLY A 119 -3.88 -19.09 26.74
CA GLY A 119 -4.42 -20.46 26.66
C GLY A 119 -5.84 -20.60 27.25
N GLU A 120 -6.62 -19.53 27.32
CA GLU A 120 -7.99 -19.54 27.87
C GLU A 120 -9.04 -19.91 26.81
N ASP A 121 -9.02 -21.17 26.39
CA ASP A 121 -9.88 -21.71 25.31
C ASP A 121 -11.37 -21.37 25.45
N SER A 122 -11.92 -21.48 26.68
CA SER A 122 -13.33 -21.20 26.96
C SER A 122 -13.69 -19.74 26.68
N GLN A 123 -12.81 -18.81 27.04
CA GLN A 123 -13.02 -17.38 26.77
C GLN A 123 -12.81 -17.06 25.30
N VAL A 124 -11.84 -17.70 24.64
CA VAL A 124 -11.65 -17.57 23.19
C VAL A 124 -12.92 -17.98 22.44
N GLU A 125 -13.53 -19.11 22.80
CA GLU A 125 -14.76 -19.59 22.17
C GLU A 125 -15.96 -18.69 22.47
N LEU A 126 -16.09 -18.19 23.70
CA LEU A 126 -17.10 -17.19 24.06
C LEU A 126 -16.97 -15.95 23.16
N TYR A 127 -15.77 -15.38 23.05
CA TYR A 127 -15.55 -14.17 22.26
C TYR A 127 -15.72 -14.39 20.76
N ARG A 128 -15.30 -15.56 20.25
CA ARG A 128 -15.50 -15.92 18.85
C ARG A 128 -16.98 -16.04 18.50
N LYS A 129 -17.78 -16.72 19.34
CA LYS A 129 -19.20 -17.01 19.06
C LYS A 129 -20.12 -15.85 19.38
N GLU A 130 -20.05 -15.31 20.59
CA GLU A 130 -21.00 -14.29 21.07
C GLU A 130 -20.61 -12.89 20.61
N TYR A 131 -19.30 -12.61 20.54
CA TYR A 131 -18.79 -11.29 20.20
C TYR A 131 -18.18 -11.21 18.81
N SER A 132 -18.26 -12.28 18.01
CA SER A 132 -17.73 -12.33 16.64
C SER A 132 -16.25 -11.93 16.54
N ALA A 133 -15.44 -12.34 17.52
CA ALA A 133 -14.02 -12.03 17.51
C ALA A 133 -13.30 -12.65 16.30
N SER A 134 -12.32 -11.92 15.74
CA SER A 134 -11.58 -12.32 14.56
C SER A 134 -10.82 -13.62 14.79
N VAL A 135 -11.13 -14.62 13.98
CA VAL A 135 -10.44 -15.92 13.97
C VAL A 135 -8.96 -15.78 13.58
N HIS A 136 -8.60 -14.70 12.88
CA HIS A 136 -7.22 -14.42 12.50
C HIS A 136 -6.39 -13.96 13.70
N GLU A 137 -6.93 -13.03 14.50
CA GLU A 137 -6.27 -12.52 15.70
C GLU A 137 -6.16 -13.60 16.78
N ILE A 138 -7.19 -14.44 16.92
CA ILE A 138 -7.16 -15.60 17.82
C ILE A 138 -6.04 -16.58 17.43
N ALA A 139 -5.96 -16.95 16.14
CA ALA A 139 -4.91 -17.83 15.65
C ALA A 139 -3.51 -17.21 15.85
N GLY A 140 -3.38 -15.89 15.65
CA GLY A 140 -2.15 -15.15 15.96
C GLY A 140 -1.76 -15.26 17.43
N GLY A 141 -2.72 -15.11 18.36
CA GLY A 141 -2.49 -15.27 19.79
C GLY A 141 -1.99 -16.68 20.16
N TYR A 142 -2.61 -17.73 19.63
CA TYR A 142 -2.15 -19.11 19.85
C TYR A 142 -0.77 -19.38 19.22
N ALA A 143 -0.49 -18.84 18.03
CA ALA A 143 0.81 -18.98 17.38
C ALA A 143 1.92 -18.31 18.21
N LEU A 144 1.64 -17.14 18.77
CA LEU A 144 2.55 -16.45 19.68
C LEU A 144 2.77 -17.22 20.99
N ALA A 145 1.75 -17.94 21.47
CA ALA A 145 1.84 -18.85 22.62
C ALA A 145 2.53 -20.19 22.32
N GLY A 146 2.73 -20.53 21.04
CA GLY A 146 3.25 -21.84 20.62
C GLY A 146 2.23 -22.98 20.70
N ASN A 147 0.92 -22.68 20.72
CA ASN A 147 -0.14 -23.70 20.76
C ASN A 147 -0.53 -24.14 19.33
N ASP A 148 0.29 -25.02 18.76
CA ASP A 148 0.17 -25.46 17.36
C ASP A 148 -1.15 -26.14 17.03
N ASP A 149 -1.69 -26.95 17.94
CA ASP A 149 -2.95 -27.68 17.71
C ASP A 149 -4.12 -26.72 17.49
N LYS A 150 -4.20 -25.67 18.32
CA LYS A 150 -5.22 -24.62 18.17
C LYS A 150 -4.99 -23.79 16.93
N VAL A 151 -3.75 -23.47 16.61
CA VAL A 151 -3.42 -22.75 15.37
C VAL A 151 -3.91 -23.52 14.15
N GLU A 152 -3.70 -24.84 14.09
CA GLU A 152 -4.14 -25.68 12.97
C GLU A 152 -5.66 -25.82 12.89
N ILE A 153 -6.37 -25.93 14.02
CA ILE A 153 -7.84 -25.88 14.06
C ILE A 153 -8.33 -24.57 13.43
N PHE A 154 -7.79 -23.43 13.87
CA PHE A 154 -8.21 -22.12 13.37
C PHE A 154 -7.84 -21.88 11.91
N ARG A 155 -6.68 -22.36 11.45
CA ARG A 155 -6.28 -22.29 10.04
C ARG A 155 -7.20 -23.15 9.17
N SER A 156 -7.47 -24.39 9.56
CA SER A 156 -8.15 -25.37 8.71
C SER A 156 -9.67 -25.24 8.72
N GLU A 157 -10.28 -25.11 9.90
CA GLU A 157 -11.74 -25.03 10.08
C GLU A 157 -12.25 -23.60 9.89
N TYR A 158 -11.59 -22.64 10.54
CA TYR A 158 -12.02 -21.23 10.55
C TYR A 158 -11.33 -20.36 9.50
N LYS A 159 -10.47 -20.95 8.65
CA LYS A 159 -9.75 -20.26 7.55
C LYS A 159 -8.95 -19.05 8.04
N ALA A 160 -8.28 -19.19 9.18
CA ALA A 160 -7.44 -18.13 9.71
C ALA A 160 -6.30 -17.77 8.74
N ASN A 161 -5.98 -16.47 8.67
CA ASN A 161 -5.03 -15.92 7.72
C ASN A 161 -3.60 -16.44 8.01
N VAL A 162 -3.02 -17.11 7.03
CA VAL A 162 -1.69 -17.75 7.10
C VAL A 162 -0.55 -16.74 7.29
N ASP A 163 -0.69 -15.52 6.77
CA ASP A 163 0.30 -14.44 6.92
C ASP A 163 0.36 -13.98 8.39
N ILE A 164 -0.80 -13.84 9.04
CA ILE A 164 -0.90 -13.44 10.46
C ILE A 164 -0.32 -14.53 11.36
N ILE A 165 -0.61 -15.80 11.08
CA ILE A 165 -0.06 -16.93 11.84
C ILE A 165 1.47 -16.97 11.70
N ALA A 166 2.00 -16.92 10.48
CA ALA A 166 3.44 -16.97 10.22
C ALA A 166 4.19 -15.78 10.85
N LYS A 167 3.61 -14.57 10.78
CA LYS A 167 4.14 -13.38 11.48
C LYS A 167 4.25 -13.62 12.99
N ASN A 168 3.24 -14.22 13.62
CA ASN A 168 3.23 -14.44 15.07
C ASN A 168 4.18 -15.57 15.49
N TYR A 169 4.36 -16.62 14.68
CA TYR A 169 5.43 -17.60 14.92
C TYR A 169 6.82 -16.97 14.80
N ALA A 170 7.04 -16.09 13.81
CA ALA A 170 8.30 -15.35 13.68
C ALA A 170 8.52 -14.41 14.87
N LEU A 171 7.45 -13.78 15.37
CA LEU A 171 7.48 -12.96 16.57
C LEU A 171 7.84 -13.78 17.83
N ALA A 172 7.36 -15.02 17.91
CA ALA A 172 7.70 -15.98 18.96
C ALA A 172 9.12 -16.59 18.81
N GLY A 173 9.76 -16.42 17.66
CA GLY A 173 11.04 -17.04 17.33
C GLY A 173 10.94 -18.53 16.98
N ASN A 174 9.77 -19.02 16.56
CA ASN A 174 9.57 -20.40 16.15
C ASN A 174 9.92 -20.59 14.65
N ASP A 175 11.22 -20.71 14.38
CA ASP A 175 11.75 -20.81 13.02
C ASP A 175 11.19 -22.01 12.22
N GLU A 176 10.97 -23.14 12.87
CA GLU A 176 10.44 -24.34 12.22
C GLU A 176 9.02 -24.10 11.68
N LYS A 177 8.13 -23.55 12.51
CA LYS A 177 6.74 -23.28 12.10
C LYS A 177 6.66 -22.17 11.05
N VAL A 178 7.53 -21.17 11.15
CA VAL A 178 7.63 -20.12 10.13
C VAL A 178 7.90 -20.73 8.75
N GLU A 179 8.87 -21.65 8.64
CA GLU A 179 9.19 -22.29 7.36
C GLU A 179 8.09 -23.21 6.85
N VAL A 180 7.40 -23.93 7.75
CA VAL A 180 6.20 -24.71 7.39
C VAL A 180 5.14 -23.82 6.76
N TYR A 181 4.82 -22.69 7.39
CA TYR A 181 3.79 -21.77 6.88
C TYR A 181 4.21 -21.07 5.58
N ARG A 182 5.48 -20.69 5.45
CA ARG A 182 6.00 -20.09 4.22
C ARG A 182 5.90 -21.05 3.03
N THR A 183 6.31 -22.30 3.22
CA THR A 183 6.45 -23.27 2.12
C THR A 183 5.16 -24.03 1.81
N LYS A 184 4.45 -24.50 2.84
CA LYS A 184 3.24 -25.33 2.69
C LYS A 184 1.97 -24.52 2.56
N HIS A 185 1.91 -23.35 3.20
CA HIS A 185 0.71 -22.53 3.28
C HIS A 185 0.82 -21.21 2.52
N GLY A 186 1.98 -20.94 1.91
CA GLY A 186 2.19 -19.77 1.06
C GLY A 186 2.18 -18.44 1.81
N ALA A 187 2.54 -18.45 3.11
CA ALA A 187 2.61 -17.22 3.89
C ALA A 187 3.62 -16.24 3.28
N LYS A 188 3.24 -14.97 3.20
CA LYS A 188 4.04 -13.92 2.56
C LYS A 188 5.32 -13.63 3.34
N VAL A 189 6.43 -13.59 2.60
CA VAL A 189 7.77 -13.29 3.12
C VAL A 189 7.85 -11.96 3.88
N ASN A 190 7.07 -10.96 3.47
CA ASN A 190 7.02 -9.65 4.14
C ASN A 190 6.43 -9.73 5.54
N ALA A 191 5.37 -10.54 5.74
CA ALA A 191 4.73 -10.70 7.05
C ALA A 191 5.68 -11.40 8.04
N ILE A 192 6.40 -12.42 7.56
CA ILE A 192 7.41 -13.14 8.35
C ILE A 192 8.58 -12.24 8.73
N ALA A 193 9.16 -11.52 7.76
CA ALA A 193 10.28 -10.63 8.00
C ALA A 193 9.92 -9.49 8.98
N GLN A 194 8.71 -8.95 8.86
CA GLN A 194 8.16 -7.99 9.82
C GLN A 194 8.07 -8.60 11.23
N GLY A 195 7.59 -9.84 11.37
CA GLY A 195 7.51 -10.55 12.65
C GLY A 195 8.87 -10.73 13.32
N TYR A 196 9.89 -11.19 12.57
CA TYR A 196 11.26 -11.30 13.10
C TYR A 196 11.85 -9.95 13.49
N ALA A 197 11.63 -8.92 12.68
CA ALA A 197 12.09 -7.57 12.99
C ALA A 197 11.44 -7.02 14.26
N GLN A 198 10.13 -7.23 14.41
CA GLN A 198 9.37 -6.88 15.61
C GLN A 198 9.83 -7.66 16.86
N ALA A 199 10.35 -8.88 16.70
CA ALA A 199 10.97 -9.65 17.78
C ALA A 199 12.42 -9.23 18.11
N GLY A 200 13.03 -8.37 17.29
CA GLY A 200 14.45 -8.04 17.38
C GLY A 200 15.39 -9.13 16.85
N ASN A 201 14.88 -10.10 16.08
CA ASN A 201 15.72 -11.11 15.45
C ASN A 201 16.32 -10.57 14.14
N HIS A 202 17.34 -9.71 14.30
CA HIS A 202 17.98 -9.01 13.18
C HIS A 202 18.55 -9.96 12.13
N LYS A 203 19.15 -11.06 12.58
CA LYS A 203 19.72 -12.09 11.70
C LYS A 203 18.66 -12.70 10.80
N LYS A 204 17.50 -13.06 11.34
CA LYS A 204 16.40 -13.64 10.54
C LYS A 204 15.71 -12.63 9.64
N ALA A 205 15.51 -11.40 10.10
CA ALA A 205 14.97 -10.33 9.25
C ALA A 205 15.87 -10.08 8.02
N GLU A 206 17.20 -10.03 8.21
CA GLU A 206 18.18 -9.91 7.12
C GLU A 206 18.22 -11.14 6.20
N GLU A 207 18.12 -12.34 6.77
CA GLU A 207 18.02 -13.58 6.01
C GLU A 207 16.82 -13.52 5.05
N TYR A 208 15.65 -13.11 5.54
CA TYR A 208 14.44 -12.99 4.73
C TYR A 208 14.52 -11.88 3.68
N ARG A 209 15.17 -10.76 4.00
CA ARG A 209 15.41 -9.67 3.04
C ARG A 209 16.28 -10.15 1.87
N THR A 210 17.38 -10.85 2.17
CA THR A 210 18.41 -11.21 1.19
C THR A 210 18.07 -12.48 0.41
N LYS A 211 17.54 -13.53 1.06
CA LYS A 211 17.25 -14.81 0.41
C LYS A 211 15.84 -14.89 -0.16
N HIS A 212 14.88 -14.21 0.46
CA HIS A 212 13.45 -14.33 0.12
C HIS A 212 12.86 -13.04 -0.46
N GLY A 213 13.66 -11.98 -0.61
CA GLY A 213 13.23 -10.72 -1.21
C GLY A 213 12.22 -9.96 -0.37
N ALA A 214 12.25 -10.13 0.96
CA ALA A 214 11.35 -9.38 1.83
C ALA A 214 11.58 -7.87 1.72
N SER A 215 10.50 -7.10 1.75
CA SER A 215 10.51 -5.64 1.62
C SER A 215 11.23 -4.96 2.78
N VAL A 216 12.09 -3.99 2.44
CA VAL A 216 12.78 -3.12 3.40
C VAL A 216 11.79 -2.34 4.27
N ASP A 217 10.65 -1.95 3.71
CA ASP A 217 9.60 -1.21 4.41
C ASP A 217 8.92 -2.06 5.47
N ALA A 218 8.64 -3.34 5.16
CA ALA A 218 8.00 -4.26 6.08
C ALA A 218 8.89 -4.53 7.31
N ILE A 219 10.20 -4.68 7.07
CA ILE A 219 11.19 -4.90 8.14
C ILE A 219 11.35 -3.64 9.00
N ALA A 220 11.51 -2.47 8.37
CA ALA A 220 11.63 -1.20 9.10
C ALA A 220 10.39 -0.90 9.95
N GLN A 221 9.20 -1.18 9.42
CA GLN A 221 7.95 -1.11 10.18
C GLN A 221 7.96 -2.09 11.37
N GLY A 222 8.44 -3.32 11.17
CA GLY A 222 8.58 -4.30 12.26
C GLY A 222 9.50 -3.81 13.38
N TYR A 223 10.67 -3.26 13.06
CA TYR A 223 11.55 -2.67 14.06
C TYR A 223 10.92 -1.48 14.79
N ALA A 224 10.17 -0.63 14.09
CA ALA A 224 9.45 0.47 14.71
C ALA A 224 8.37 -0.02 15.68
N GLN A 225 7.65 -1.10 15.33
CA GLN A 225 6.69 -1.77 16.22
C GLN A 225 7.38 -2.44 17.43
N GLY A 226 8.60 -2.94 17.26
CA GLY A 226 9.35 -3.57 18.34
C GLY A 226 10.12 -2.59 19.24
N GLY A 227 10.12 -1.29 18.95
CA GLY A 227 10.90 -0.30 19.70
C GLY A 227 12.42 -0.37 19.45
N TYR A 228 12.86 -0.93 18.32
CA TYR A 228 14.28 -1.07 17.97
C TYR A 228 14.79 0.15 17.18
N HIS A 229 14.80 1.32 17.81
CA HIS A 229 15.07 2.61 17.14
C HIS A 229 16.38 2.64 16.32
N LYS A 230 17.46 2.05 16.84
CA LYS A 230 18.75 1.97 16.14
C LYS A 230 18.65 1.22 14.80
N HIS A 231 17.87 0.14 14.76
CA HIS A 231 17.69 -0.65 13.54
C HIS A 231 16.72 0.01 12.56
N VAL A 232 15.74 0.78 13.07
CA VAL A 232 14.92 1.65 12.22
C VAL A 232 15.78 2.68 11.48
N GLU A 233 16.70 3.34 12.20
CA GLU A 233 17.63 4.32 11.62
C GLU A 233 18.61 3.66 10.63
N GLU A 234 19.13 2.47 10.94
CA GLU A 234 19.94 1.70 9.97
C GLU A 234 19.16 1.40 8.69
N TYR A 235 17.92 0.91 8.79
CA TYR A 235 17.11 0.56 7.62
C TYR A 235 16.72 1.78 6.79
N GLN A 236 16.42 2.90 7.45
CA GLN A 236 16.13 4.15 6.78
C GLN A 236 17.36 4.66 6.00
N THR A 237 18.54 4.65 6.61
CA THR A 237 19.76 5.22 6.00
C THR A 237 20.38 4.31 4.94
N LYS A 238 20.50 3.01 5.22
CA LYS A 238 21.21 2.04 4.39
C LYS A 238 20.34 1.40 3.31
N HIS A 239 19.05 1.24 3.60
CA HIS A 239 18.11 0.52 2.72
C HIS A 239 16.99 1.41 2.18
N SER A 240 17.01 2.71 2.49
CA SER A 240 16.03 3.71 2.03
C SER A 240 14.58 3.32 2.36
N ALA A 241 14.38 2.72 3.54
CA ALA A 241 13.05 2.36 4.00
C ALA A 241 12.14 3.60 4.10
N SER A 242 10.88 3.43 3.71
CA SER A 242 9.88 4.48 3.64
C SER A 242 9.57 5.07 5.02
N PHE A 243 9.65 6.40 5.12
CA PHE A 243 9.24 7.14 6.32
C PHE A 243 7.78 6.88 6.70
N ASN A 244 6.91 6.62 5.72
CA ASN A 244 5.50 6.28 5.96
C ASN A 244 5.37 4.92 6.67
N ALA A 245 6.10 3.90 6.23
CA ALA A 245 6.06 2.58 6.85
C ALA A 245 6.57 2.62 8.29
N ILE A 246 7.64 3.37 8.54
CA ILE A 246 8.21 3.56 9.87
C ILE A 246 7.23 4.32 10.79
N ALA A 247 6.68 5.45 10.33
CA ALA A 247 5.72 6.25 11.09
C ALA A 247 4.46 5.46 11.43
N GLN A 248 3.97 4.62 10.50
CA GLN A 248 2.87 3.70 10.76
C GLN A 248 3.22 2.70 11.87
N GLY A 249 4.43 2.15 11.84
CA GLY A 249 4.92 1.21 12.86
C GLY A 249 4.93 1.83 14.26
N TYR A 250 5.45 3.06 14.40
CA TYR A 250 5.43 3.78 15.68
C TYR A 250 4.01 4.17 16.13
N ALA A 251 3.14 4.57 15.20
CA ALA A 251 1.74 4.89 15.51
C ALA A 251 0.97 3.65 15.98
N PHE A 252 1.25 2.48 15.38
CA PHE A 252 0.64 1.21 15.76
C PHE A 252 0.92 0.80 17.21
N VAL A 253 2.08 1.19 17.76
CA VAL A 253 2.44 0.90 19.15
C VAL A 253 2.35 2.12 20.06
N GLY A 254 1.66 3.18 19.65
CA GLY A 254 1.45 4.34 20.53
C GLY A 254 2.72 5.11 20.89
N ASN A 255 3.78 5.05 20.07
CA ASN A 255 4.99 5.86 20.27
C ASN A 255 4.80 7.27 19.67
N HIS A 256 4.02 8.10 20.36
CA HIS A 256 3.61 9.42 19.88
C HIS A 256 4.80 10.35 19.58
N LYS A 257 5.87 10.29 20.39
CA LYS A 257 7.05 11.14 20.25
C LYS A 257 7.81 10.84 18.95
N LYS A 258 8.01 9.56 18.61
CA LYS A 258 8.62 9.17 17.34
C LYS A 258 7.70 9.45 16.15
N VAL A 259 6.39 9.27 16.29
CA VAL A 259 5.43 9.65 15.24
C VAL A 259 5.54 11.14 14.89
N GLU A 260 5.54 12.03 15.87
CA GLU A 260 5.68 13.47 15.60
C GLU A 260 7.03 13.84 14.99
N THR A 261 8.10 13.15 15.39
CA THR A 261 9.43 13.31 14.79
C THR A 261 9.39 12.94 13.30
N TYR A 262 8.81 11.79 12.94
CA TYR A 262 8.73 11.36 11.55
C TYR A 262 7.76 12.20 10.71
N LYS A 263 6.69 12.72 11.30
CA LYS A 263 5.79 13.66 10.62
C LYS A 263 6.48 14.99 10.34
N SER A 264 7.12 15.60 11.34
CA SER A 264 7.69 16.94 11.23
C SER A 264 9.02 16.96 10.46
N THR A 265 9.93 16.04 10.75
CA THR A 265 11.27 16.00 10.14
C THR A 265 11.26 15.29 8.79
N HIS A 266 10.48 14.20 8.66
CA HIS A 266 10.51 13.34 7.47
C HIS A 266 9.26 13.44 6.60
N LYS A 267 8.30 14.32 6.94
CA LYS A 267 7.06 14.56 6.18
C LYS A 267 6.25 13.28 5.95
N ALA A 268 6.24 12.37 6.92
CA ALA A 268 5.40 11.19 6.86
C ALA A 268 3.91 11.59 6.71
N SER A 269 3.18 10.86 5.86
CA SER A 269 1.79 11.16 5.53
C SER A 269 0.88 11.04 6.76
N PRO A 270 0.08 12.09 7.09
CA PRO A 270 -0.90 12.01 8.16
C PRO A 270 -1.90 10.86 8.01
N SER A 271 -2.29 10.49 6.79
CA SER A 271 -3.22 9.37 6.57
C SER A 271 -2.65 8.02 6.97
N VAL A 272 -1.35 7.80 6.76
CA VAL A 272 -0.66 6.57 7.14
C VAL A 272 -0.47 6.49 8.66
N ILE A 273 -0.22 7.62 9.31
CA ILE A 273 -0.15 7.72 10.77
C ILE A 273 -1.53 7.41 11.39
N VAL A 274 -2.60 8.00 10.86
CA VAL A 274 -3.98 7.70 11.26
C VAL A 274 -4.28 6.21 11.12
N GLN A 275 -3.84 5.59 10.02
CA GLN A 275 -4.00 4.16 9.85
C GLN A 275 -3.31 3.36 10.96
N GLY A 276 -2.08 3.73 11.32
CA GLY A 276 -1.36 3.10 12.44
C GLY A 276 -2.13 3.21 13.77
N TYR A 277 -2.59 4.41 14.12
CA TYR A 277 -3.37 4.61 15.35
C TYR A 277 -4.74 3.92 15.33
N ALA A 278 -5.43 3.88 14.18
CA ALA A 278 -6.71 3.19 14.04
C ALA A 278 -6.54 1.68 14.24
N LEU A 279 -5.50 1.09 13.64
CA LEU A 279 -5.14 -0.32 13.83
C LEU A 279 -4.73 -0.64 15.28
N ALA A 280 -4.16 0.34 15.98
CA ALA A 280 -3.83 0.23 17.41
C ALA A 280 -5.04 0.36 18.34
N GLY A 281 -6.21 0.78 17.84
CA GLY A 281 -7.35 1.15 18.68
C GLY A 281 -7.22 2.49 19.40
N ASN A 282 -6.27 3.35 18.99
CA ASN A 282 -6.07 4.67 19.62
C ASN A 282 -6.98 5.73 18.99
N HIS A 283 -8.26 5.70 19.37
CA HIS A 283 -9.29 6.58 18.81
C HIS A 283 -9.05 8.07 19.08
N GLU A 284 -8.49 8.40 20.25
CA GLU A 284 -8.18 9.77 20.63
C GLU A 284 -7.12 10.36 19.70
N LYS A 285 -6.04 9.61 19.40
CA LYS A 285 -5.02 10.07 18.46
C LYS A 285 -5.50 10.12 17.02
N VAL A 286 -6.36 9.20 16.59
CA VAL A 286 -7.01 9.32 15.28
C VAL A 286 -7.82 10.61 15.19
N LYS A 287 -8.61 10.93 16.22
CA LYS A 287 -9.42 12.16 16.28
C LYS A 287 -8.56 13.42 16.31
N GLU A 288 -7.48 13.42 17.09
CA GLU A 288 -6.49 14.51 17.12
C GLU A 288 -5.90 14.76 15.72
N TYR A 289 -5.47 13.69 15.03
CA TYR A 289 -4.90 13.80 13.68
C TYR A 289 -5.92 14.22 12.63
N PHE A 290 -7.13 13.69 12.70
CA PHE A 290 -8.23 14.07 11.81
C PHE A 290 -8.51 15.58 11.90
N ASN A 291 -8.58 16.12 13.13
CA ASN A 291 -8.88 17.54 13.34
C ASN A 291 -7.72 18.47 12.94
N ASN A 292 -6.47 18.02 13.08
CA ASN A 292 -5.30 18.90 12.98
C ASN A 292 -4.51 18.77 11.67
N HIS A 293 -4.69 17.70 10.88
CA HIS A 293 -3.77 17.36 9.78
C HIS A 293 -4.42 17.05 8.42
N LEU A 294 -5.60 17.63 8.15
CA LEU A 294 -6.29 17.58 6.85
C LEU A 294 -6.44 16.15 6.28
N VAL A 295 -6.72 15.18 7.15
CA VAL A 295 -7.02 13.81 6.72
C VAL A 295 -8.49 13.74 6.30
N SER A 296 -8.79 13.19 5.11
CA SER A 296 -10.17 13.10 4.66
C SER A 296 -10.98 12.18 5.57
N VAL A 297 -12.24 12.54 5.86
CA VAL A 297 -13.16 11.73 6.68
C VAL A 297 -13.30 10.30 6.13
N THR A 298 -13.29 10.16 4.80
CA THR A 298 -13.35 8.86 4.12
C THR A 298 -12.08 8.05 4.35
N ASP A 299 -10.88 8.65 4.37
CA ASP A 299 -9.65 7.91 4.66
C ASP A 299 -9.61 7.41 6.10
N VAL A 300 -10.12 8.20 7.07
CA VAL A 300 -10.25 7.74 8.46
C VAL A 300 -11.20 6.55 8.55
N ALA A 301 -12.36 6.62 7.89
CA ALA A 301 -13.32 5.51 7.86
C ALA A 301 -12.69 4.23 7.25
N LYS A 302 -11.94 4.35 6.15
CA LYS A 302 -11.19 3.22 5.55
C LYS A 302 -10.23 2.59 6.55
N CYS A 303 -9.51 3.41 7.31
CA CYS A 303 -8.57 2.92 8.33
C CYS A 303 -9.30 2.09 9.40
N TYR A 304 -10.49 2.52 9.82
CA TYR A 304 -11.29 1.76 10.78
C TYR A 304 -11.92 0.49 10.20
N VAL A 305 -12.25 0.46 8.91
CA VAL A 305 -12.64 -0.79 8.25
C VAL A 305 -11.49 -1.80 8.29
N LEU A 306 -10.26 -1.36 8.01
CA LEU A 306 -9.07 -2.22 8.09
C LEU A 306 -8.79 -2.68 9.53
N ALA A 307 -9.08 -1.84 10.52
CA ALA A 307 -8.97 -2.17 11.94
C ALA A 307 -10.11 -3.05 12.48
N GLY A 308 -11.15 -3.32 11.67
CA GLY A 308 -12.33 -4.07 12.12
C GLY A 308 -13.16 -3.35 13.18
N ASN A 309 -13.11 -2.01 13.25
CA ASN A 309 -13.85 -1.24 14.23
C ASN A 309 -15.11 -0.61 13.59
N ASP A 310 -16.14 -1.44 13.40
CA ASP A 310 -17.38 -1.05 12.75
C ASP A 310 -18.06 0.15 13.45
N LYS A 311 -17.96 0.24 14.79
CA LYS A 311 -18.51 1.36 15.57
C LYS A 311 -17.86 2.69 15.15
N GLN A 312 -16.54 2.73 15.00
CA GLN A 312 -15.86 3.93 14.53
C GLN A 312 -16.14 4.19 13.04
N VAL A 313 -16.26 3.15 12.20
CA VAL A 313 -16.69 3.33 10.80
C VAL A 313 -18.03 4.07 10.72
N GLU A 314 -19.00 3.71 11.56
CA GLU A 314 -20.29 4.39 11.64
C GLU A 314 -20.18 5.85 12.08
N VAL A 315 -19.31 6.16 13.06
CA VAL A 315 -19.02 7.53 13.49
C VAL A 315 -18.55 8.38 12.32
N TYR A 316 -17.52 7.93 11.59
CA TYR A 316 -16.97 8.70 10.47
C TYR A 316 -17.86 8.68 9.22
N ARG A 317 -18.68 7.66 9.03
CA ARG A 317 -19.75 7.68 8.01
C ARG A 317 -20.75 8.78 8.30
N ASN A 318 -21.20 8.92 9.55
CA ASN A 318 -22.13 9.99 9.94
C ASN A 318 -21.51 11.39 9.82
N LEU A 319 -20.17 11.49 9.79
CA LEU A 319 -19.43 12.71 9.49
C LEU A 319 -19.23 12.94 7.97
N GLY A 320 -19.81 12.11 7.11
CA GLY A 320 -19.79 12.30 5.65
C GLY A 320 -18.81 11.42 4.88
N ALA A 321 -18.25 10.37 5.47
CA ALA A 321 -17.43 9.42 4.72
C ALA A 321 -18.22 8.68 3.62
N ASP A 322 -17.60 8.52 2.45
CA ASP A 322 -18.22 7.89 1.28
C ASP A 322 -18.53 6.40 1.52
N SER A 323 -19.81 6.06 1.52
CA SER A 323 -20.31 4.71 1.75
C SER A 323 -19.87 3.70 0.67
N ASN A 324 -19.65 4.15 -0.58
CA ASN A 324 -19.12 3.28 -1.63
C ASN A 324 -17.70 2.81 -1.32
N VAL A 325 -16.87 3.74 -0.83
CA VAL A 325 -15.48 3.43 -0.52
C VAL A 325 -15.39 2.57 0.74
N ILE A 326 -16.23 2.83 1.74
CA ILE A 326 -16.32 1.98 2.93
C ILE A 326 -16.74 0.55 2.53
N ALA A 327 -17.78 0.39 1.72
CA ALA A 327 -18.26 -0.91 1.26
C ALA A 327 -17.20 -1.66 0.44
N GLN A 328 -16.47 -0.96 -0.43
CA GLN A 328 -15.32 -1.52 -1.15
C GLN A 328 -14.28 -2.06 -0.16
N TYR A 329 -13.95 -1.33 0.90
CA TYR A 329 -12.96 -1.77 1.88
C TYR A 329 -13.45 -2.96 2.72
N TYR A 330 -14.74 -3.02 3.07
CA TYR A 330 -15.30 -4.22 3.70
C TYR A 330 -15.24 -5.44 2.76
N ALA A 331 -15.43 -5.24 1.46
CA ALA A 331 -15.24 -6.30 0.48
C ALA A 331 -13.76 -6.74 0.39
N ARG A 332 -12.82 -5.79 0.47
CA ARG A 332 -11.37 -6.08 0.52
C ARG A 332 -10.98 -6.91 1.74
N THR A 333 -11.62 -6.69 2.88
CA THR A 333 -11.40 -7.46 4.11
C THR A 333 -12.30 -8.70 4.22
N ASN A 334 -13.06 -9.04 3.17
CA ASN A 334 -14.02 -10.15 3.13
C ASN A 334 -15.11 -10.09 4.23
N ASN A 335 -15.45 -8.91 4.75
CA ASN A 335 -16.55 -8.74 5.71
C ASN A 335 -17.90 -8.70 4.98
N HIS A 336 -18.37 -9.87 4.52
CA HIS A 336 -19.60 -10.01 3.72
C HIS A 336 -20.84 -9.42 4.40
N LYS A 337 -20.95 -9.56 5.73
CA LYS A 337 -22.07 -9.04 6.51
C LYS A 337 -22.15 -7.51 6.38
N MET A 338 -21.02 -6.83 6.57
CA MET A 338 -20.97 -5.37 6.44
C MET A 338 -21.10 -4.91 5.00
N VAL A 339 -20.56 -5.66 4.03
CA VAL A 339 -20.80 -5.38 2.61
C VAL A 339 -22.30 -5.40 2.28
N GLU A 340 -23.04 -6.43 2.70
CA GLU A 340 -24.48 -6.51 2.45
C GLU A 340 -25.28 -5.44 3.21
N HIS A 341 -24.86 -5.09 4.42
CA HIS A 341 -25.43 -3.96 5.16
C HIS A 341 -25.28 -2.66 4.36
N PHE A 342 -24.07 -2.33 3.91
CA PHE A 342 -23.81 -1.12 3.14
C PHE A 342 -24.52 -1.12 1.78
N ARG A 343 -24.58 -2.26 1.10
CA ARG A 343 -25.31 -2.40 -0.16
C ARG A 343 -26.81 -2.16 0.02
N THR A 344 -27.43 -2.80 1.01
CA THR A 344 -28.91 -2.83 1.15
C THR A 344 -29.47 -1.65 1.93
N LYS A 345 -28.73 -1.12 2.91
CA LYS A 345 -29.21 -0.05 3.78
C LYS A 345 -28.64 1.31 3.43
N LEU A 346 -27.47 1.35 2.79
CA LEU A 346 -26.74 2.59 2.50
C LEU A 346 -26.51 2.79 0.99
N ASN A 347 -27.15 1.96 0.16
CA ASN A 347 -27.11 2.04 -1.31
C ASN A 347 -25.69 2.08 -1.90
N ALA A 348 -24.74 1.39 -1.27
CA ALA A 348 -23.39 1.30 -1.82
C ALA A 348 -23.39 0.58 -3.19
N GLY A 349 -22.65 1.16 -4.14
CA GLY A 349 -22.60 0.74 -5.54
C GLY A 349 -21.97 -0.64 -5.72
N VAL A 350 -22.69 -1.52 -6.43
CA VAL A 350 -22.31 -2.92 -6.66
C VAL A 350 -20.98 -3.08 -7.40
N ASN A 351 -20.63 -2.16 -8.30
CA ASN A 351 -19.35 -2.18 -9.02
C ASN A 351 -18.16 -1.92 -8.09
N MET A 352 -18.30 -1.00 -7.13
CA MET A 352 -17.25 -0.70 -6.15
C MET A 352 -17.04 -1.87 -5.18
N ILE A 353 -18.12 -2.53 -4.79
CA ILE A 353 -18.07 -3.75 -3.98
C ILE A 353 -17.37 -4.89 -4.74
N ALA A 354 -17.76 -5.13 -5.99
CA ALA A 354 -17.13 -6.15 -6.83
C ALA A 354 -15.63 -5.87 -7.01
N GLN A 355 -15.24 -4.61 -7.25
CA GLN A 355 -13.84 -4.19 -7.27
C GLN A 355 -13.13 -4.52 -5.94
N GLY A 356 -13.78 -4.30 -4.80
CA GLY A 356 -13.22 -4.67 -3.49
C GLY A 356 -12.92 -6.16 -3.37
N TYR A 357 -13.84 -7.02 -3.81
CA TYR A 357 -13.61 -8.48 -3.84
C TYR A 357 -12.55 -8.91 -4.87
N VAL A 358 -12.47 -8.24 -6.02
CA VAL A 358 -11.38 -8.45 -6.98
C VAL A 358 -10.02 -8.19 -6.32
N LEU A 359 -9.90 -7.07 -5.60
CA LEU A 359 -8.67 -6.71 -4.89
C LEU A 359 -8.38 -7.64 -3.70
N ALA A 360 -9.40 -8.30 -3.14
CA ALA A 360 -9.25 -9.36 -2.15
C ALA A 360 -8.85 -10.71 -2.75
N GLY A 361 -8.94 -10.89 -4.07
CA GLY A 361 -8.81 -12.19 -4.74
C GLY A 361 -10.00 -13.12 -4.52
N ASN A 362 -11.15 -12.62 -4.08
CA ASN A 362 -12.34 -13.43 -3.81
C ASN A 362 -13.21 -13.58 -5.06
N HIS A 363 -12.77 -14.44 -5.98
CA HIS A 363 -13.42 -14.64 -7.29
C HIS A 363 -14.88 -15.13 -7.17
N GLU A 364 -15.19 -15.98 -6.19
CA GLU A 364 -16.55 -16.46 -5.95
C GLU A 364 -17.50 -15.30 -5.65
N ARG A 365 -17.08 -14.37 -4.78
CA ARG A 365 -17.89 -13.18 -4.46
C ARG A 365 -17.98 -12.21 -5.63
N VAL A 366 -16.94 -12.10 -6.46
CA VAL A 366 -17.02 -11.31 -7.69
C VAL A 366 -18.11 -11.87 -8.61
N GLU A 367 -18.15 -13.19 -8.83
CA GLU A 367 -19.19 -13.83 -9.64
C GLU A 367 -20.59 -13.71 -9.03
N PHE A 368 -20.70 -13.83 -7.70
CA PHE A 368 -21.96 -13.59 -6.99
C PHE A 368 -22.48 -12.18 -7.29
N TYR A 369 -21.64 -11.15 -7.16
CA TYR A 369 -22.03 -9.76 -7.42
C TYR A 369 -22.34 -9.49 -8.90
N ARG A 370 -21.62 -10.12 -9.83
CA ARG A 370 -21.92 -10.04 -11.26
C ARG A 370 -23.29 -10.63 -11.58
N THR A 371 -23.57 -11.83 -11.09
CA THR A 371 -24.76 -12.61 -11.47
C THR A 371 -26.01 -12.25 -10.68
N LYS A 372 -25.89 -11.94 -9.39
CA LYS A 372 -27.03 -11.70 -8.49
C LYS A 372 -27.27 -10.22 -8.20
N ASN A 373 -26.25 -9.37 -8.33
CA ASN A 373 -26.35 -7.95 -7.98
C ASN A 373 -26.10 -7.00 -9.16
N GLY A 374 -25.83 -7.52 -10.35
CA GLY A 374 -25.71 -6.73 -11.58
C GLY A 374 -24.40 -5.92 -11.68
N ALA A 375 -23.32 -6.35 -11.02
CA ALA A 375 -22.02 -5.73 -11.24
C ALA A 375 -21.56 -5.93 -12.70
N GLY A 376 -21.14 -4.85 -13.35
CA GLY A 376 -20.86 -4.84 -14.79
C GLY A 376 -19.54 -5.54 -15.15
N PRO A 377 -19.49 -6.37 -16.21
CA PRO A 377 -18.29 -7.13 -16.58
C PRO A 377 -17.10 -6.23 -16.97
N ASN A 378 -17.36 -5.05 -17.56
CA ASN A 378 -16.33 -4.06 -17.87
C ASN A 378 -15.60 -3.56 -16.62
N GLU A 379 -16.36 -3.24 -15.56
CA GLU A 379 -15.83 -2.71 -14.31
C GLU A 379 -15.04 -3.77 -13.54
N ILE A 380 -15.49 -5.02 -13.59
CA ILE A 380 -14.79 -6.15 -13.01
C ILE A 380 -13.49 -6.44 -13.77
N ALA A 381 -13.52 -6.48 -15.11
CA ALA A 381 -12.33 -6.70 -15.92
C ALA A 381 -11.28 -5.61 -15.71
N ARG A 382 -11.70 -4.34 -15.65
CA ARG A 382 -10.81 -3.21 -15.28
C ARG A 382 -10.18 -3.42 -13.91
N SER A 383 -10.95 -3.89 -12.94
CA SER A 383 -10.48 -4.16 -11.58
C SER A 383 -9.47 -5.30 -11.55
N TYR A 384 -9.67 -6.37 -12.33
CA TYR A 384 -8.69 -7.46 -12.43
C TYR A 384 -7.40 -7.01 -13.10
N ALA A 385 -7.50 -6.13 -14.12
CA ALA A 385 -6.34 -5.55 -14.76
C ALA A 385 -5.54 -4.67 -13.79
N LEU A 386 -6.23 -3.88 -12.97
CA LEU A 386 -5.63 -3.10 -11.88
C LEU A 386 -4.95 -4.00 -10.84
N ALA A 387 -5.56 -5.14 -10.49
CA ALA A 387 -5.02 -6.12 -9.56
C ALA A 387 -3.89 -6.99 -10.16
N GLY A 388 -3.64 -6.90 -11.47
CA GLY A 388 -2.63 -7.71 -12.17
C GLY A 388 -3.05 -9.17 -12.43
N ASN A 389 -4.33 -9.52 -12.31
CA ASN A 389 -4.81 -10.87 -12.58
C ASN A 389 -5.17 -11.04 -14.07
N HIS A 390 -4.15 -11.26 -14.91
CA HIS A 390 -4.30 -11.32 -16.36
C HIS A 390 -5.23 -12.43 -16.85
N GLU A 391 -5.21 -13.59 -16.20
CA GLU A 391 -6.07 -14.73 -16.53
C GLU A 391 -7.55 -14.36 -16.41
N LYS A 392 -7.93 -13.74 -15.27
CA LYS A 392 -9.31 -13.28 -15.07
C LYS A 392 -9.71 -12.13 -15.98
N VAL A 393 -8.78 -11.27 -16.37
CA VAL A 393 -9.05 -10.23 -17.38
C VAL A 393 -9.43 -10.88 -18.71
N ASP A 394 -8.66 -11.86 -19.18
CA ASP A 394 -8.93 -12.54 -20.45
C ASP A 394 -10.22 -13.36 -20.40
N GLU A 395 -10.50 -14.04 -19.29
CA GLU A 395 -11.78 -14.73 -19.04
C GLU A 395 -12.97 -13.76 -19.22
N TYR A 396 -12.91 -12.58 -18.59
CA TYR A 396 -13.98 -11.57 -18.68
C TYR A 396 -14.08 -10.94 -20.07
N ARG A 397 -12.95 -10.72 -20.74
CA ARG A 397 -12.92 -10.20 -22.12
C ARG A 397 -13.61 -11.17 -23.08
N VAL A 398 -13.31 -12.46 -22.97
CA VAL A 398 -13.83 -13.49 -23.89
C VAL A 398 -15.25 -13.90 -23.54
N THR A 399 -15.50 -14.27 -22.28
CA THR A 399 -16.78 -14.87 -21.85
C THR A 399 -17.85 -13.83 -21.58
N HIS A 400 -17.46 -12.63 -21.14
CA HIS A 400 -18.38 -11.57 -20.74
C HIS A 400 -18.27 -10.31 -21.60
N GLN A 401 -17.54 -10.40 -22.72
CA GLN A 401 -17.40 -9.33 -23.73
C GLN A 401 -16.93 -8.01 -23.13
N ALA A 402 -16.08 -8.06 -22.10
CA ALA A 402 -15.51 -6.85 -21.51
C ALA A 402 -14.65 -6.11 -22.55
N LYS A 403 -14.88 -4.80 -22.70
CA LYS A 403 -14.26 -3.97 -23.75
C LYS A 403 -12.77 -3.76 -23.47
N ALA A 404 -11.94 -3.94 -24.49
CA ALA A 404 -10.49 -3.73 -24.42
C ALA A 404 -10.15 -2.31 -23.91
N ASP A 405 -10.88 -1.29 -24.37
CA ASP A 405 -10.73 0.12 -23.96
C ASP A 405 -10.95 0.35 -22.46
N VAL A 406 -11.79 -0.45 -21.81
CA VAL A 406 -12.04 -0.33 -20.36
C VAL A 406 -10.95 -1.07 -19.59
N ILE A 407 -10.51 -2.21 -20.11
CA ILE A 407 -9.45 -3.03 -19.50
C ILE A 407 -8.11 -2.28 -19.48
N ILE A 408 -7.74 -1.61 -20.57
CA ILE A 408 -6.46 -0.87 -20.63
C ILE A 408 -6.35 0.19 -19.54
N VAL A 409 -7.45 0.81 -19.12
CA VAL A 409 -7.43 1.79 -18.01
C VAL A 409 -6.91 1.14 -16.73
N GLY A 410 -7.32 -0.10 -16.45
CA GLY A 410 -6.83 -0.86 -15.30
C GLY A 410 -5.32 -1.11 -15.38
N TYR A 411 -4.79 -1.51 -16.54
CA TYR A 411 -3.35 -1.70 -16.73
C TYR A 411 -2.54 -0.41 -16.70
N ILE A 412 -3.10 0.70 -17.21
CA ILE A 412 -2.49 2.04 -17.12
C ILE A 412 -2.33 2.44 -15.65
N LEU A 413 -3.39 2.29 -14.85
CA LEU A 413 -3.38 2.59 -13.41
C LEU A 413 -2.43 1.67 -12.63
N ALA A 414 -2.31 0.40 -13.04
CA ALA A 414 -1.34 -0.54 -12.48
C ALA A 414 0.11 -0.29 -12.92
N GLY A 415 0.35 0.63 -13.86
CA GLY A 415 1.69 0.87 -14.43
C GLY A 415 2.19 -0.26 -15.34
N ASN A 416 1.31 -1.19 -15.76
CA ASN A 416 1.68 -2.32 -16.61
C ASN A 416 1.66 -1.92 -18.10
N HIS A 417 2.66 -1.13 -18.51
CA HIS A 417 2.78 -0.61 -19.86
C HIS A 417 2.91 -1.70 -20.94
N GLY A 418 3.48 -2.85 -20.60
CA GLY A 418 3.58 -3.99 -21.53
C GLY A 418 2.21 -4.55 -21.89
N LYS A 419 1.33 -4.71 -20.90
CA LYS A 419 -0.06 -5.15 -21.14
C LYS A 419 -0.90 -4.11 -21.86
N VAL A 420 -0.66 -2.82 -21.63
CA VAL A 420 -1.30 -1.74 -22.41
C VAL A 420 -0.99 -1.89 -23.90
N GLU A 421 0.28 -2.11 -24.24
CA GLU A 421 0.69 -2.30 -25.63
C GLU A 421 0.17 -3.63 -26.22
N GLU A 422 0.19 -4.71 -25.44
CA GLU A 422 -0.41 -5.98 -25.85
C GLU A 422 -1.89 -5.82 -26.21
N TYR A 423 -2.67 -5.14 -25.37
CA TYR A 423 -4.11 -4.93 -25.59
C TYR A 423 -4.41 -4.01 -26.76
N ARG A 424 -3.56 -3.00 -26.99
CA ARG A 424 -3.64 -2.18 -28.21
C ARG A 424 -3.48 -3.03 -29.47
N VAL A 425 -2.42 -3.85 -29.53
CA VAL A 425 -2.07 -4.61 -30.73
C VAL A 425 -2.99 -5.81 -30.95
N LYS A 426 -3.22 -6.63 -29.92
CA LYS A 426 -3.94 -7.90 -30.07
C LYS A 426 -5.46 -7.77 -29.90
N HIS A 427 -5.92 -6.75 -29.18
CA HIS A 427 -7.32 -6.62 -28.77
C HIS A 427 -7.97 -5.31 -29.26
N GLY A 428 -7.24 -4.52 -30.05
CA GLY A 428 -7.78 -3.34 -30.72
C GLY A 428 -8.13 -2.18 -29.77
N ALA A 429 -7.48 -2.08 -28.62
CA ALA A 429 -7.71 -0.95 -27.72
C ALA A 429 -7.29 0.38 -28.37
N SER A 430 -8.12 1.41 -28.22
CA SER A 430 -7.95 2.72 -28.86
C SER A 430 -6.72 3.48 -28.35
N ILE A 431 -5.90 3.96 -29.29
CA ILE A 431 -4.75 4.85 -28.99
C ILE A 431 -5.22 6.16 -28.34
N GLU A 432 -6.35 6.71 -28.79
CA GLU A 432 -6.92 7.95 -28.25
C GLU A 432 -7.27 7.78 -26.78
N LYS A 433 -7.86 6.63 -26.43
CA LYS A 433 -8.17 6.29 -25.04
C LYS A 433 -6.91 6.15 -24.20
N ILE A 434 -5.87 5.50 -24.71
CA ILE A 434 -4.56 5.37 -24.03
C ILE A 434 -3.94 6.75 -23.76
N ILE A 435 -3.95 7.65 -24.76
CA ILE A 435 -3.43 9.02 -24.63
C ILE A 435 -4.20 9.79 -23.56
N GLN A 436 -5.54 9.76 -23.60
CA GLN A 436 -6.40 10.46 -22.65
C GLN A 436 -6.09 10.05 -21.21
N GLU A 437 -5.97 8.75 -20.95
CA GLU A 437 -5.72 8.23 -19.60
C GLU A 437 -4.28 8.50 -19.11
N TYR A 438 -3.26 8.40 -19.97
CA TYR A 438 -1.91 8.80 -19.54
C TYR A 438 -1.80 10.31 -19.29
N ALA A 439 -2.53 11.13 -20.05
CA ALA A 439 -2.58 12.57 -19.87
C ALA A 439 -3.28 12.96 -18.56
N SER A 440 -4.40 12.30 -18.22
CA SER A 440 -5.12 12.54 -16.96
C SER A 440 -4.26 12.21 -15.72
N LEU A 441 -3.36 11.24 -15.84
CA LEU A 441 -2.36 10.88 -14.83
C LEU A 441 -1.10 11.74 -14.85
N GLY A 442 -1.00 12.73 -15.75
CA GLY A 442 0.18 13.59 -15.89
C GLY A 442 1.44 12.87 -16.41
N ASN A 443 1.30 11.67 -16.99
CA ASN A 443 2.42 10.88 -17.49
C ASN A 443 2.87 11.35 -18.88
N LYS A 444 3.50 12.51 -18.93
CA LYS A 444 3.97 13.16 -20.17
C LYS A 444 4.87 12.26 -21.02
N LYS A 445 5.70 11.43 -20.39
CA LYS A 445 6.57 10.48 -21.10
C LYS A 445 5.76 9.45 -21.87
N LYS A 446 4.75 8.85 -21.23
CA LYS A 446 3.89 7.87 -21.92
C LYS A 446 2.99 8.53 -22.95
N VAL A 447 2.46 9.73 -22.70
CA VAL A 447 1.74 10.49 -23.73
C VAL A 447 2.62 10.68 -24.98
N ARG A 448 3.88 11.07 -24.83
CA ARG A 448 4.85 11.20 -25.94
C ARG A 448 5.03 9.91 -26.75
N GLU A 449 4.90 8.74 -26.11
CA GLU A 449 5.03 7.45 -26.80
C GLU A 449 3.81 7.13 -27.68
N TYR A 450 2.63 7.67 -27.39
CA TYR A 450 1.37 7.34 -28.10
C TYR A 450 0.81 8.48 -28.95
N ASP A 451 1.15 9.73 -28.63
CA ASP A 451 0.72 10.92 -29.37
C ASP A 451 1.88 11.53 -30.19
N ILE A 452 1.74 11.52 -31.51
CA ILE A 452 2.74 12.09 -32.43
C ILE A 452 2.95 13.59 -32.21
N SER A 453 1.91 14.34 -31.84
CA SER A 453 2.04 15.78 -31.59
C SER A 453 2.84 16.04 -30.31
N ALA A 454 2.61 15.24 -29.27
CA ALA A 454 3.40 15.28 -28.04
C ALA A 454 4.85 14.82 -28.28
N LEU A 455 5.08 13.81 -29.13
CA LEU A 455 6.41 13.37 -29.57
C LEU A 455 7.20 14.51 -30.20
N LEU A 456 6.62 15.13 -31.23
CA LEU A 456 7.23 16.23 -31.96
C LEU A 456 7.52 17.44 -31.06
N THR A 457 6.56 17.80 -30.20
CA THR A 457 6.69 18.93 -29.27
C THR A 457 7.75 18.66 -28.20
N GLY A 458 7.71 17.48 -27.56
CA GLY A 458 8.68 17.07 -26.55
C GLY A 458 10.11 16.99 -27.11
N TYR A 459 10.27 16.54 -28.36
CA TYR A 459 11.57 16.58 -29.04
C TYR A 459 12.12 18.01 -29.16
N LEU A 460 11.30 18.99 -29.56
CA LEU A 460 11.74 20.39 -29.67
C LEU A 460 12.06 20.99 -28.30
N GLU A 461 11.27 20.68 -27.28
CA GLU A 461 11.54 21.11 -25.89
C GLU A 461 12.87 20.57 -25.38
N ASP A 462 13.16 19.29 -25.62
CA ASP A 462 14.43 18.68 -25.23
C ASP A 462 15.60 19.30 -26.00
N ARG A 463 15.42 19.62 -27.28
CA ARG A 463 16.43 20.35 -28.06
C ARG A 463 16.69 21.74 -27.52
N LYS A 464 15.66 22.48 -27.09
CA LYS A 464 15.82 23.83 -26.53
C LYS A 464 16.66 23.86 -25.26
N LYS A 465 16.63 22.79 -24.45
CA LYS A 465 17.45 22.64 -23.23
C LYS A 465 18.94 22.46 -23.53
N VAL A 466 19.31 22.09 -24.75
CA VAL A 466 20.71 21.96 -25.16
C VAL A 466 21.21 23.35 -25.58
N VAL A 467 21.82 24.06 -24.64
CA VAL A 467 22.29 25.44 -24.82
C VAL A 467 23.81 25.54 -24.93
N ASP A 468 24.29 26.57 -25.64
CA ASP A 468 25.71 26.94 -25.70
C ASP A 468 26.17 27.64 -24.42
N SER A 469 27.44 28.04 -24.37
CA SER A 469 28.01 28.77 -23.22
C SER A 469 27.38 30.13 -22.98
N LYS A 470 26.61 30.66 -23.94
CA LYS A 470 25.87 31.92 -23.85
C LYS A 470 24.40 31.71 -23.49
N GLY A 471 23.96 30.47 -23.26
CA GLY A 471 22.57 30.13 -22.94
C GLY A 471 21.64 30.05 -24.16
N ASN A 472 22.15 30.19 -25.39
CA ASN A 472 21.34 30.05 -26.61
C ASN A 472 21.21 28.59 -27.00
N THR A 473 20.06 28.17 -27.54
CA THR A 473 19.90 26.80 -28.04
C THR A 473 20.94 26.49 -29.12
N LYS A 474 21.72 25.42 -28.93
CA LYS A 474 22.74 25.02 -29.91
C LYS A 474 22.08 24.63 -31.22
N GLU A 475 22.53 25.24 -32.32
CA GLU A 475 22.09 24.84 -33.66
C GLU A 475 22.53 23.40 -33.99
N TYR A 476 23.73 22.98 -33.58
CA TYR A 476 24.26 21.62 -33.81
C TYR A 476 24.61 20.93 -32.49
N PHE A 477 24.53 19.59 -32.45
CA PHE A 477 24.86 18.83 -31.24
C PHE A 477 26.36 18.76 -30.98
N HIS A 478 27.17 18.62 -32.04
CA HIS A 478 28.62 18.50 -31.96
C HIS A 478 29.29 19.45 -32.95
N ASN A 479 30.40 20.07 -32.54
CA ASN A 479 31.12 21.05 -33.36
C ASN A 479 32.00 20.41 -34.46
N PHE A 480 32.31 19.10 -34.37
CA PHE A 480 33.37 18.47 -35.17
C PHE A 480 32.90 17.56 -36.32
N PHE A 481 31.60 17.23 -36.42
CA PHE A 481 31.03 16.39 -37.49
C PHE A 481 29.72 16.98 -38.04
N THR A 482 29.83 18.16 -38.64
CA THR A 482 28.69 18.95 -39.14
C THR A 482 28.05 18.49 -40.46
N PRO A 483 28.70 17.82 -41.44
CA PRO A 483 28.12 17.69 -42.79
C PRO A 483 26.87 16.78 -42.87
N PHE A 484 26.62 15.95 -41.85
CA PHE A 484 25.44 15.08 -41.77
C PHE A 484 24.48 15.44 -40.62
N GLN A 485 24.81 16.48 -39.83
CA GLN A 485 23.94 16.96 -38.77
C GLN A 485 22.96 17.99 -39.31
N LYS A 486 21.69 17.86 -38.93
CA LYS A 486 20.67 18.87 -39.22
C LYS A 486 20.63 19.89 -38.10
N SER A 487 20.53 21.16 -38.46
CA SER A 487 20.47 22.25 -37.48
C SER A 487 19.17 22.22 -36.68
N PHE A 488 19.15 22.88 -35.53
CA PHE A 488 17.94 23.03 -34.73
C PHE A 488 16.85 23.77 -35.54
N LYS A 489 17.23 24.80 -36.29
CA LYS A 489 16.31 25.50 -37.21
C LYS A 489 15.69 24.53 -38.23
N GLN A 490 16.49 23.71 -38.91
CA GLN A 490 15.99 22.72 -39.89
C GLN A 490 15.06 21.70 -39.22
N LYS A 491 15.41 21.22 -38.03
CA LYS A 491 14.57 20.29 -37.24
C LYS A 491 13.24 20.92 -36.87
N ARG A 492 13.25 22.16 -36.40
CA ARG A 492 12.04 22.91 -36.04
C ARG A 492 11.13 23.09 -37.25
N GLU A 493 11.67 23.53 -38.38
CA GLU A 493 10.90 23.69 -39.63
C GLU A 493 10.28 22.37 -40.10
N ALA A 494 11.04 21.27 -40.07
CA ALA A 494 10.52 19.94 -40.41
C ALA A 494 9.41 19.48 -39.45
N VAL A 495 9.58 19.72 -38.14
CA VAL A 495 8.57 19.39 -37.14
C VAL A 495 7.31 20.23 -37.33
N ASP A 496 7.44 21.54 -37.54
CA ASP A 496 6.31 22.45 -37.73
C ASP A 496 5.54 22.09 -39.02
N ALA A 497 6.24 21.75 -40.11
CA ALA A 497 5.62 21.27 -41.34
C ALA A 497 4.76 20.01 -41.11
N VAL A 498 5.28 19.01 -40.37
CA VAL A 498 4.51 17.81 -40.00
C VAL A 498 3.32 18.16 -39.12
N ARG A 499 3.47 19.08 -38.15
CA ARG A 499 2.36 19.51 -37.28
C ARG A 499 1.24 20.21 -38.07
N GLU A 500 1.58 21.03 -39.04
CA GLU A 500 0.59 21.66 -39.90
C GLU A 500 -0.12 20.63 -40.80
N ALA A 501 0.63 19.65 -41.33
CA ALA A 501 0.03 18.52 -42.04
C ALA A 501 -0.90 17.69 -41.13
N LEU A 502 -0.54 17.42 -39.87
CA LEU A 502 -1.41 16.72 -38.93
C LEU A 502 -2.72 17.47 -38.63
N LYS A 503 -2.77 18.80 -38.82
CA LYS A 503 -4.00 19.61 -38.74
C LYS A 503 -4.85 19.59 -40.01
N GLY A 504 -4.49 18.78 -41.00
CA GLY A 504 -5.17 18.69 -42.29
C GLY A 504 -4.72 19.72 -43.33
N LYS A 505 -3.68 20.52 -43.06
CA LYS A 505 -3.18 21.46 -44.07
C LYS A 505 -2.37 20.75 -45.14
N HIS A 506 -2.52 21.20 -46.38
CA HIS A 506 -1.70 20.73 -47.49
C HIS A 506 -0.29 21.34 -47.40
N VAL A 507 0.69 20.53 -47.02
CA VAL A 507 2.10 20.92 -46.87
C VAL A 507 2.97 19.90 -47.62
N ASP A 508 3.91 20.36 -48.45
CA ASP A 508 4.89 19.44 -49.06
C ASP A 508 5.94 19.03 -48.02
N LEU A 509 5.87 17.77 -47.59
CA LEU A 509 6.78 17.20 -46.58
C LEU A 509 8.02 16.56 -47.20
N THR A 510 8.07 16.39 -48.53
CA THR A 510 9.17 15.73 -49.25
C THR A 510 10.53 16.34 -48.93
N PRO A 511 10.71 17.69 -48.92
CA PRO A 511 11.98 18.32 -48.59
C PRO A 511 12.45 18.07 -47.14
N HIS A 512 11.51 17.74 -46.25
CA HIS A 512 11.78 17.55 -44.82
C HIS A 512 12.16 16.11 -44.45
N ILE A 513 11.97 15.13 -45.35
CA ILE A 513 12.24 13.70 -45.08
C ILE A 513 13.66 13.45 -44.52
N PRO A 514 14.76 13.95 -45.14
CA PRO A 514 16.11 13.69 -44.60
C PRO A 514 16.30 14.26 -43.19
N THR A 515 15.55 15.31 -42.85
CA THR A 515 15.58 15.92 -41.52
C THR A 515 14.76 15.13 -40.52
N LEU A 516 13.61 14.59 -40.92
CA LEU A 516 12.77 13.72 -40.10
C LEU A 516 13.45 12.37 -39.81
N GLU A 517 14.24 11.84 -40.74
CA GLU A 517 15.00 10.58 -40.57
C GLU A 517 16.25 10.73 -39.68
N ASN A 518 16.69 11.96 -39.39
CA ASN A 518 17.99 12.21 -38.79
C ASN A 518 17.96 12.21 -37.24
N GLY A 519 18.99 11.62 -36.62
CA GLY A 519 19.26 11.72 -35.18
C GLY A 519 18.15 11.17 -34.27
N ASN A 520 17.99 11.77 -33.09
CA ASN A 520 16.99 11.33 -32.10
C ASN A 520 15.55 11.49 -32.61
N LEU A 521 15.26 12.55 -33.38
CA LEU A 521 13.95 12.73 -34.02
C LEU A 521 13.58 11.53 -34.89
N GLY A 522 14.50 11.09 -35.76
CA GLY A 522 14.27 9.94 -36.63
C GLY A 522 14.15 8.64 -35.87
N LYS A 523 14.94 8.45 -34.81
CA LYS A 523 14.82 7.26 -33.95
C LYS A 523 13.45 7.18 -33.28
N GLU A 524 12.97 8.28 -32.68
CA GLU A 524 11.67 8.32 -32.01
C GLU A 524 10.51 8.17 -33.00
N LEU A 525 10.54 8.89 -34.14
CA LEU A 525 9.53 8.76 -35.19
C LEU A 525 9.52 7.34 -35.79
N SER A 526 10.69 6.77 -36.06
CA SER A 526 10.78 5.40 -36.56
C SER A 526 10.23 4.40 -35.55
N ALA A 527 10.51 4.56 -34.26
CA ALA A 527 9.94 3.71 -33.21
C ALA A 527 8.41 3.83 -33.14
N PHE A 528 7.88 5.05 -33.21
CA PHE A 528 6.44 5.32 -33.23
C PHE A 528 5.74 4.64 -34.42
N ILE A 529 6.33 4.77 -35.62
CA ILE A 529 5.80 4.17 -36.86
C ILE A 529 5.91 2.64 -36.82
N LYS A 530 7.06 2.09 -36.43
CA LYS A 530 7.27 0.64 -36.36
C LYS A 530 6.39 -0.05 -35.32
N ALA A 531 5.97 0.67 -34.28
CA ALA A 531 4.97 0.19 -33.34
C ALA A 531 3.55 0.17 -33.94
N GLY A 532 3.32 0.67 -35.16
CA GLY A 532 2.00 0.74 -35.78
C GLY A 532 1.07 1.79 -35.16
N LYS A 533 1.63 2.76 -34.43
CA LYS A 533 0.84 3.86 -33.82
C LYS A 533 0.40 4.89 -34.85
N ALA A 534 1.20 5.05 -35.90
CA ALA A 534 0.86 5.89 -37.04
C ALA A 534 -0.27 5.30 -37.90
N ASP A 535 -0.42 3.97 -37.89
CA ASP A 535 -1.43 3.27 -38.70
C ASP A 535 -2.84 3.72 -38.30
N CYS A 536 -3.11 3.84 -37.00
CA CYS A 536 -4.39 4.33 -36.47
C CYS A 536 -4.68 5.78 -36.90
N LEU A 537 -3.65 6.62 -37.02
CA LEU A 537 -3.80 8.01 -37.42
C LEU A 537 -4.11 8.13 -38.93
N LEU A 538 -3.53 7.26 -39.73
CA LEU A 538 -3.58 7.34 -41.19
C LEU A 538 -4.65 6.43 -41.82
N GLY A 539 -5.18 5.47 -41.05
CA GLY A 539 -6.12 4.46 -41.57
C GLY A 539 -5.47 3.44 -42.50
N GLN A 540 -4.14 3.41 -42.58
CA GLN A 540 -3.37 2.48 -43.42
C GLN A 540 -2.03 2.14 -42.77
N GLU A 541 -1.51 0.96 -43.08
CA GLU A 541 -0.26 0.45 -42.53
C GLU A 541 0.95 1.24 -43.05
N VAL A 542 1.77 1.76 -42.13
CA VAL A 542 3.03 2.43 -42.45
C VAL A 542 4.18 1.86 -41.63
N ARG A 543 5.36 1.72 -42.26
CA ARG A 543 6.53 1.05 -41.65
C ARG A 543 7.81 1.88 -41.68
N THR A 544 7.83 2.95 -42.46
CA THR A 544 8.98 3.86 -42.60
C THR A 544 8.54 5.31 -42.46
N ILE A 545 9.49 6.21 -42.19
CA ILE A 545 9.23 7.66 -42.15
C ILE A 545 8.76 8.15 -43.52
N ARG A 546 9.31 7.63 -44.62
CA ARG A 546 8.87 7.96 -45.98
C ARG A 546 7.43 7.54 -46.24
N SER A 547 7.06 6.29 -45.94
CA SER A 547 5.69 5.81 -46.12
C SER A 547 4.71 6.59 -45.24
N PHE A 548 5.11 6.95 -44.01
CA PHE A 548 4.32 7.81 -43.14
C PHE A 548 4.08 9.21 -43.75
N VAL A 549 5.14 9.84 -44.26
CA VAL A 549 5.07 11.16 -44.89
C VAL A 549 4.16 11.12 -46.14
N SER A 550 4.37 10.14 -47.02
CA SER A 550 3.55 9.98 -48.23
C SER A 550 2.07 9.75 -47.89
N ALA A 551 1.78 8.88 -46.92
CA ALA A 551 0.43 8.60 -46.46
C ALA A 551 -0.25 9.83 -45.84
N LEU A 552 0.48 10.63 -45.04
CA LEU A 552 -0.04 11.85 -44.43
C LEU A 552 -0.34 12.92 -45.49
N GLN A 553 0.54 13.08 -46.48
CA GLN A 553 0.31 14.00 -47.59
C GLN A 553 -0.90 13.59 -48.42
N GLN A 554 -1.03 12.30 -48.76
CA GLN A 554 -2.17 11.77 -49.50
C GLN A 554 -3.49 12.01 -48.75
N LYS A 555 -3.52 11.79 -47.44
CA LYS A 555 -4.70 12.03 -46.59
C LYS A 555 -5.19 13.49 -46.65
N ASN A 556 -4.28 14.44 -46.88
CA ASN A 556 -4.58 15.87 -46.93
C ASN A 556 -4.72 16.42 -48.35
N GLN A 557 -4.66 15.57 -49.38
CA GLN A 557 -4.93 16.02 -50.74
C GLN A 557 -6.41 16.42 -50.86
N PRO A 558 -6.73 17.58 -51.45
CA PRO A 558 -8.10 17.93 -51.73
C PRO A 558 -8.68 16.87 -52.67
N HIS A 559 -9.72 16.17 -52.23
CA HIS A 559 -10.48 15.31 -53.13
C HIS A 559 -11.00 16.19 -54.27
N PRO A 560 -10.77 15.82 -55.55
CA PRO A 560 -11.39 16.54 -56.65
C PRO A 560 -12.90 16.46 -56.43
N THR A 561 -13.53 17.63 -56.23
CA THR A 561 -14.99 17.73 -56.22
C THR A 561 -15.47 17.21 -57.56
N VAL A 562 -16.08 16.01 -57.54
CA VAL A 562 -16.74 15.45 -58.71
C VAL A 562 -17.85 16.44 -59.08
N PRO A 563 -17.86 16.97 -60.31
CA PRO A 563 -18.85 17.94 -60.75
C PRO A 563 -20.28 17.37 -60.78
#